data_AF-A0A1H4YIX6-F1
#
_entry.id   AF-A0A1H4YIX6-F1
#
_cell.length_a   1.000
_cell.length_b   1.000
_cell.length_c   1.000
_cell.angle_alpha   90.00
_cell.angle_beta   90.00
_cell.angle_gamma   90.00
#
_symmetry.space_group_name_H-M   'P 1'
#
loop_
_entity.id
_entity.type
_entity.pdbx_description
1 polymer ?
#
loop_
_entity_poly.entity_id
_entity_poly.type
_entity_poly.pdbx_seq_one_letter_code
_entity_poly.pdbx_strand_id
1 'polypeptide(L)'
;MYSTIPEDYSEFLFWVKERTESFWRGSQKGNSSHIVCDDWLKDAKWIGMTDEEIQNAEITHNIKFTDHHKLFLKILHTVNKKQIVVKYDSEGNEIETEKSLFYNWNTDHDRIDEYLKWPHDILLKSVLDGNIWLNSWGGEPKTNKEKKDVFLKWFVELPKLIPLNSHRFLISEPVTSDNLILSVQGINTIIYGRNMRHYLLSELEGSLGLLKYVYDDDEEVWHEEPTDQLLQIHKKEFNLLKSKEILGWREFLSSNGFNDYLEVKNKVI
;
A
#
# COMPACT_ATOMS: atom_id res chain seq x y z
N MET A 1 10.36 -26.98 6.80
CA MET A 1 11.23 -26.56 5.67
C MET A 1 10.61 -25.27 5.14
N TYR A 2 11.22 -24.11 5.36
CA TYR A 2 10.66 -22.84 4.89
C TYR A 2 10.70 -22.85 3.37
N SER A 3 9.54 -22.90 2.71
CA SER A 3 9.50 -22.80 1.24
C SER A 3 10.07 -21.45 0.82
N THR A 4 10.95 -21.45 -0.16
CA THR A 4 11.51 -20.23 -0.75
C THR A 4 10.40 -19.37 -1.35
N ILE A 5 10.50 -18.04 -1.21
CA ILE A 5 9.55 -17.08 -1.82
C ILE A 5 9.78 -17.10 -3.34
N PRO A 6 8.75 -17.38 -4.17
CA PRO A 6 8.93 -17.41 -5.63
C PRO A 6 9.34 -16.06 -6.22
N GLU A 7 10.16 -16.10 -7.27
CA GLU A 7 10.55 -14.91 -8.05
C GLU A 7 9.62 -14.69 -9.25
N ASP A 8 9.08 -15.75 -9.88
CA ASP A 8 8.00 -15.59 -10.85
C ASP A 8 6.76 -15.01 -10.16
N TYR A 9 6.18 -13.97 -10.77
CA TYR A 9 5.12 -13.22 -10.13
C TYR A 9 3.80 -14.01 -10.04
N SER A 10 3.50 -14.87 -11.03
CA SER A 10 2.29 -15.70 -11.00
C SER A 10 2.42 -16.78 -9.93
N GLU A 11 3.55 -17.48 -9.89
CA GLU A 11 3.85 -18.46 -8.84
C GLU A 11 3.84 -17.82 -7.46
N PHE A 12 4.38 -16.60 -7.33
CA PHE A 12 4.34 -15.82 -6.10
C PHE A 12 2.92 -15.54 -5.62
N LEU A 13 1.99 -15.15 -6.51
CA LEU A 13 0.61 -14.87 -6.12
C LEU A 13 -0.12 -16.14 -5.63
N PHE A 14 0.10 -17.29 -6.27
CA PHE A 14 -0.44 -18.56 -5.79
C PHE A 14 0.20 -18.99 -4.46
N TRP A 15 1.50 -18.74 -4.28
CA TRP A 15 2.18 -18.97 -3.01
C TRP A 15 1.62 -18.10 -1.88
N VAL A 16 1.32 -16.82 -2.14
CA VAL A 16 0.62 -15.94 -1.19
C VAL A 16 -0.74 -16.53 -0.86
N LYS A 17 -1.55 -16.87 -1.88
CA LYS A 17 -2.89 -17.45 -1.71
C LYS A 17 -2.87 -18.66 -0.77
N GLU A 18 -2.00 -19.63 -1.05
CA GLU A 18 -1.92 -20.87 -0.29
C GLU A 18 -1.53 -20.60 1.17
N ARG A 19 -0.51 -19.76 1.41
CA ARG A 19 0.01 -19.52 2.76
C ARG A 19 -0.95 -18.71 3.61
N THR A 20 -1.55 -17.66 3.07
CA THR A 20 -2.53 -16.88 3.83
C THR A 20 -3.77 -17.71 4.13
N GLU A 21 -4.31 -18.48 3.17
CA GLU A 21 -5.47 -19.32 3.44
C GLU A 21 -5.14 -20.46 4.42
N SER A 22 -3.92 -20.99 4.41
CA SER A 22 -3.45 -21.94 5.43
C SER A 22 -3.33 -21.30 6.81
N PHE A 23 -2.81 -20.08 6.89
CA PHE A 23 -2.75 -19.30 8.13
C PHE A 23 -4.15 -19.04 8.69
N TRP A 24 -5.08 -18.59 7.85
CA TRP A 24 -6.47 -18.30 8.23
C TRP A 24 -7.26 -19.52 8.70
N ARG A 25 -6.92 -20.73 8.24
CA ARG A 25 -7.48 -22.00 8.76
C ARG A 25 -6.91 -22.42 10.12
N GLY A 26 -5.97 -21.65 10.70
CA GLY A 26 -5.26 -22.03 11.92
C GLY A 26 -4.31 -23.21 11.72
N SER A 27 -3.88 -23.47 10.47
CA SER A 27 -3.03 -24.62 10.14
C SER A 27 -1.54 -24.38 10.41
N GLN A 28 -1.13 -23.18 10.81
CA GLN A 28 0.26 -22.91 11.21
C GLN A 28 0.51 -23.44 12.64
N LYS A 29 1.15 -24.61 12.73
CA LYS A 29 1.75 -25.15 13.97
C LYS A 29 3.26 -24.95 13.91
N GLY A 30 3.80 -24.05 14.74
CA GLY A 30 5.24 -23.81 14.89
C GLY A 30 5.52 -22.72 15.93
N ASN A 31 6.78 -22.60 16.40
CA ASN A 31 7.25 -21.68 17.47
C ASN A 31 6.99 -20.17 17.23
N SER A 32 6.29 -19.79 16.17
CA SER A 32 5.73 -18.47 15.87
C SER A 32 4.32 -18.30 16.47
N SER A 33 4.09 -18.82 17.68
CA SER A 33 2.78 -19.04 18.31
C SER A 33 2.01 -17.78 18.74
N HIS A 34 2.54 -16.58 18.48
CA HIS A 34 1.96 -15.32 18.96
C HIS A 34 1.29 -14.47 17.86
N ILE A 35 1.61 -14.69 16.56
CA ILE A 35 0.85 -14.05 15.47
C ILE A 35 -0.44 -14.84 15.28
N VAL A 36 -1.53 -14.27 15.77
CA VAL A 36 -2.85 -14.89 15.71
C VAL A 36 -3.60 -14.32 14.52
N CYS A 37 -4.24 -15.20 13.75
CA CYS A 37 -5.17 -14.77 12.71
C CYS A 37 -6.32 -14.00 13.34
N ASP A 38 -6.56 -12.78 12.85
CA ASP A 38 -7.74 -12.00 13.19
C ASP A 38 -9.01 -12.86 13.06
N ASP A 39 -9.91 -12.73 14.03
CA ASP A 39 -11.12 -13.55 14.11
C ASP A 39 -11.98 -13.46 12.85
N TRP A 40 -12.07 -12.27 12.25
CA TRP A 40 -12.87 -12.05 11.04
C TRP A 40 -12.28 -12.74 9.81
N LEU A 41 -10.98 -13.02 9.78
CA LEU A 41 -10.29 -13.71 8.67
C LEU A 41 -10.28 -15.23 8.80
N LYS A 42 -10.69 -15.80 9.94
CA LYS A 42 -10.69 -17.27 10.13
C LYS A 42 -11.42 -17.99 8.99
N ASP A 43 -10.80 -18.98 8.36
CA ASP A 43 -11.34 -19.72 7.19
C ASP A 43 -11.69 -18.85 5.96
N ALA A 44 -11.19 -17.61 5.88
CA ALA A 44 -11.34 -16.80 4.68
C ALA A 44 -10.67 -17.47 3.47
N LYS A 45 -11.17 -17.14 2.28
CA LYS A 45 -10.64 -17.58 1.00
C LYS A 45 -10.56 -16.39 0.06
N TRP A 46 -9.52 -16.37 -0.77
CA TRP A 46 -9.42 -15.36 -1.81
C TRP A 46 -10.44 -15.61 -2.92
N ILE A 47 -11.06 -14.52 -3.36
CA ILE A 47 -11.89 -14.41 -4.55
C ILE A 47 -11.09 -13.60 -5.56
N GLY A 48 -11.01 -14.11 -6.79
CA GLY A 48 -10.40 -13.44 -7.93
C GLY A 48 -11.45 -12.85 -8.87
N MET A 49 -11.03 -11.92 -9.71
CA MET A 49 -11.84 -11.34 -10.79
C MET A 49 -11.60 -12.03 -12.13
N THR A 50 -12.63 -12.05 -12.96
CA THR A 50 -12.55 -12.34 -14.39
C THR A 50 -11.99 -11.15 -15.18
N ASP A 51 -11.58 -11.39 -16.42
CA ASP A 51 -11.16 -10.31 -17.32
C ASP A 51 -12.27 -9.29 -17.59
N GLU A 52 -13.53 -9.72 -17.67
CA GLU A 52 -14.69 -8.84 -17.87
C GLU A 52 -14.93 -7.94 -16.65
N GLU A 53 -14.86 -8.48 -15.43
CA GLU A 53 -14.98 -7.69 -14.21
C GLU A 53 -13.86 -6.65 -14.09
N ILE A 54 -12.62 -7.02 -14.44
CA ILE A 54 -11.49 -6.07 -14.45
C ILE A 54 -11.73 -4.94 -15.44
N GLN A 55 -12.20 -5.25 -16.66
CA GLN A 55 -12.53 -4.24 -17.66
C GLN A 55 -13.68 -3.34 -17.18
N ASN A 56 -14.71 -3.91 -16.56
CA ASN A 56 -15.81 -3.14 -16.00
C ASN A 56 -15.35 -2.19 -14.89
N ALA A 57 -14.43 -2.62 -14.02
CA ALA A 57 -13.83 -1.75 -13.01
C ALA A 57 -13.00 -0.60 -13.62
N GLU A 58 -12.21 -0.87 -14.66
CA GLU A 58 -11.46 0.16 -15.40
C GLU A 58 -12.39 1.21 -16.01
N ILE A 59 -13.49 0.79 -16.64
CA ILE A 59 -14.50 1.68 -17.23
C ILE A 59 -15.23 2.47 -16.15
N THR A 60 -15.72 1.80 -15.11
CA THR A 60 -16.56 2.40 -14.05
C THR A 60 -15.83 3.53 -13.33
N HIS A 61 -14.55 3.32 -12.99
CA HIS A 61 -13.77 4.30 -12.24
C HIS A 61 -12.85 5.15 -13.12
N ASN A 62 -12.88 4.97 -14.45
CA ASN A 62 -12.00 5.66 -15.41
C ASN A 62 -10.51 5.57 -15.03
N ILE A 63 -10.04 4.34 -14.80
CA ILE A 63 -8.65 4.01 -14.44
C ILE A 63 -8.09 2.92 -15.36
N LYS A 64 -6.79 2.67 -15.25
CA LYS A 64 -6.13 1.56 -15.94
C LYS A 64 -5.21 0.81 -14.98
N PHE A 65 -5.43 -0.49 -14.85
CA PHE A 65 -4.57 -1.36 -14.06
C PHE A 65 -3.32 -1.75 -14.84
N THR A 66 -2.20 -1.92 -14.14
CA THR A 66 -0.98 -2.51 -14.70
C THR A 66 -1.11 -4.02 -14.82
N ASP A 67 -0.28 -4.68 -15.64
CA ASP A 67 -0.35 -6.12 -15.85
C ASP A 67 -0.24 -6.93 -14.55
N HIS A 68 0.67 -6.51 -13.66
CA HIS A 68 0.83 -7.14 -12.35
C HIS A 68 -0.36 -6.88 -11.41
N HIS A 69 -1.02 -5.73 -11.53
CA HIS A 69 -2.24 -5.47 -10.79
C HIS A 69 -3.39 -6.31 -11.35
N LYS A 70 -3.55 -6.43 -12.67
CA LYS A 70 -4.55 -7.32 -13.29
C LYS A 70 -4.37 -8.77 -12.83
N LEU A 71 -3.14 -9.28 -12.81
CA LEU A 71 -2.88 -10.64 -12.32
C LEU A 71 -3.17 -10.78 -10.82
N PHE A 72 -2.84 -9.78 -10.01
CA PHE A 72 -3.24 -9.74 -8.60
C PHE A 72 -4.77 -9.82 -8.47
N LEU A 73 -5.53 -9.02 -9.22
CA LEU A 73 -7.00 -9.05 -9.18
C LEU A 73 -7.55 -10.43 -9.59
N LYS A 74 -6.95 -11.09 -10.57
CA LYS A 74 -7.38 -12.45 -10.98
C LYS A 74 -7.22 -13.52 -9.90
N ILE A 75 -6.30 -13.34 -8.94
CA ILE A 75 -5.91 -14.39 -7.98
C ILE A 75 -6.28 -14.02 -6.54
N LEU A 76 -6.05 -12.77 -6.15
CA LEU A 76 -6.06 -12.24 -4.79
C LEU A 76 -6.89 -10.94 -4.65
N HIS A 77 -7.87 -10.70 -5.54
CA HIS A 77 -8.65 -9.44 -5.55
C HIS A 77 -9.21 -9.05 -4.20
N THR A 78 -9.91 -9.98 -3.54
CA THR A 78 -10.46 -9.75 -2.20
C THR A 78 -10.68 -11.09 -1.50
N VAL A 79 -11.17 -11.08 -0.26
CA VAL A 79 -11.56 -12.30 0.46
C VAL A 79 -13.07 -12.42 0.55
N ASN A 80 -13.57 -13.64 0.72
CA ASN A 80 -15.01 -13.93 0.86
C ASN A 80 -15.64 -13.45 2.19
N LYS A 81 -14.98 -12.54 2.90
CA LYS A 81 -15.38 -12.00 4.19
C LYS A 81 -15.11 -10.50 4.24
N LYS A 82 -15.89 -9.79 5.05
CA LYS A 82 -15.65 -8.38 5.38
C LYS A 82 -15.49 -8.24 6.88
N GLN A 83 -14.61 -7.34 7.28
CA GLN A 83 -14.45 -6.92 8.66
C GLN A 83 -15.57 -5.94 9.01
N ILE A 84 -16.24 -6.15 10.15
CA ILE A 84 -17.13 -5.14 10.73
C ILE A 84 -16.27 -4.16 11.53
N VAL A 85 -16.35 -2.88 11.19
CA VAL A 85 -15.62 -1.80 11.86
C VAL A 85 -16.64 -0.84 12.46
N VAL A 86 -16.60 -0.68 13.78
CA VAL A 86 -17.40 0.30 14.51
C VAL A 86 -16.69 1.66 14.44
N LYS A 87 -17.41 2.68 13.99
CA LYS A 87 -17.00 4.09 14.01
C LYS A 87 -17.98 4.88 14.86
N TYR A 88 -17.59 6.06 15.29
CA TYR A 88 -18.46 6.99 16.00
C TYR A 88 -18.69 8.22 15.14
N ASP A 89 -19.94 8.64 14.97
CA ASP A 89 -20.26 9.90 14.29
C ASP A 89 -19.95 11.13 15.17
N SER A 90 -20.21 12.32 14.64
CA SER A 90 -19.99 13.58 15.36
C SER A 90 -20.87 13.74 16.61
N GLU A 91 -21.95 12.96 16.72
CA GLU A 91 -22.86 12.94 17.87
C GLU A 91 -22.51 11.81 18.85
N GLY A 92 -21.51 10.99 18.54
CA GLY A 92 -21.08 9.86 19.35
C GLY A 92 -21.89 8.58 19.13
N ASN A 93 -22.74 8.51 18.11
CA ASN A 93 -23.48 7.29 17.78
C ASN A 93 -22.56 6.29 17.08
N GLU A 94 -22.73 5.01 17.43
CA GLU A 94 -22.02 3.91 16.76
C GLU A 94 -22.57 3.69 15.35
N ILE A 95 -21.65 3.68 14.39
CA ILE A 95 -21.89 3.33 12.99
C ILE A 95 -21.02 2.13 12.67
N GLU A 96 -21.68 0.99 12.43
CA GLU A 96 -21.01 -0.18 11.89
C GLU A 96 -20.81 -0.04 10.38
N THR A 97 -19.60 -0.30 9.92
CA THR A 97 -19.24 -0.28 8.50
C THR A 97 -18.50 -1.54 8.13
N GLU A 98 -18.80 -2.11 6.96
CA GLU A 98 -18.06 -3.24 6.43
C GLU A 98 -16.79 -2.75 5.71
N LYS A 99 -15.70 -3.49 5.91
CA LYS A 99 -14.40 -3.23 5.27
C LYS A 99 -13.83 -4.52 4.69
N SER A 100 -13.53 -4.52 3.40
CA SER A 100 -12.78 -5.59 2.74
C SER A 100 -11.28 -5.49 3.08
N LEU A 101 -10.56 -6.63 3.05
CA LEU A 101 -9.10 -6.65 3.24
C LEU A 101 -8.41 -5.78 2.17
N PHE A 102 -8.66 -6.13 0.91
CA PHE A 102 -8.38 -5.32 -0.27
C PHE A 102 -9.71 -4.88 -0.87
N TYR A 103 -9.74 -3.70 -1.51
CA TYR A 103 -10.97 -3.16 -2.06
C TYR A 103 -11.63 -4.14 -3.03
N ASN A 104 -12.88 -4.50 -2.75
CA ASN A 104 -13.66 -5.27 -3.68
C ASN A 104 -14.17 -4.36 -4.81
N TRP A 105 -13.41 -4.26 -5.89
CA TRP A 105 -13.78 -3.55 -7.13
C TRP A 105 -15.16 -3.84 -7.74
N ASN A 106 -15.81 -4.95 -7.36
CA ASN A 106 -17.17 -5.26 -7.82
C ASN A 106 -18.28 -4.71 -6.91
N THR A 107 -17.96 -4.31 -5.67
CA THR A 107 -18.99 -3.94 -4.67
C THR A 107 -18.67 -2.70 -3.85
N ASP A 108 -17.40 -2.35 -3.68
CA ASP A 108 -16.95 -1.29 -2.77
C ASP A 108 -16.88 0.08 -3.48
N HIS A 109 -17.75 0.34 -4.46
CA HIS A 109 -17.67 1.50 -5.37
C HIS A 109 -17.55 2.85 -4.64
N ASP A 110 -18.43 3.11 -3.66
CA ASP A 110 -18.42 4.38 -2.92
C ASP A 110 -17.09 4.61 -2.19
N ARG A 111 -16.54 3.53 -1.62
CA ARG A 111 -15.27 3.57 -0.89
C ARG A 111 -14.08 3.69 -1.83
N ILE A 112 -14.14 3.05 -2.99
CA ILE A 112 -13.14 3.20 -4.04
C ILE A 112 -13.13 4.65 -4.54
N ASP A 113 -14.29 5.24 -4.79
CA ASP A 113 -14.40 6.64 -5.23
C ASP A 113 -13.94 7.64 -4.17
N GLU A 114 -14.20 7.36 -2.89
CA GLU A 114 -13.62 8.09 -1.75
C GLU A 114 -12.09 8.03 -1.80
N TYR A 115 -11.51 6.84 -1.91
CA TYR A 115 -10.06 6.67 -1.88
C TYR A 115 -9.36 7.12 -3.17
N LEU A 116 -10.03 7.12 -4.32
CA LEU A 116 -9.51 7.75 -5.54
C LEU A 116 -9.33 9.27 -5.36
N LYS A 117 -10.15 9.91 -4.52
CA LYS A 117 -10.04 11.34 -4.18
C LYS A 117 -9.10 11.61 -3.00
N TRP A 118 -8.89 10.62 -2.14
CA TRP A 118 -8.11 10.75 -0.91
C TRP A 118 -6.74 11.43 -1.08
N PRO A 119 -5.87 11.04 -2.03
CA PRO A 119 -4.56 11.68 -2.18
C PRO A 119 -4.66 13.16 -2.52
N HIS A 120 -5.64 13.55 -3.34
CA HIS A 120 -5.88 14.97 -3.65
C HIS A 120 -6.25 15.73 -2.37
N ASP A 121 -7.23 15.23 -1.63
CA ASP A 121 -7.80 15.96 -0.49
C ASP A 121 -6.80 16.09 0.66
N ILE A 122 -6.07 15.01 0.99
CA ILE A 122 -5.11 15.02 2.10
C ILE A 122 -3.85 15.85 1.79
N LEU A 123 -3.41 15.87 0.53
CA LEU A 123 -2.25 16.68 0.11
C LEU A 123 -2.64 18.15 -0.05
N LEU A 124 -3.80 18.46 -0.63
CA LEU A 124 -4.31 19.83 -0.68
C LEU A 124 -4.44 20.41 0.73
N LYS A 125 -4.98 19.63 1.67
CA LYS A 125 -5.03 20.03 3.08
C LYS A 125 -3.63 20.36 3.61
N SER A 126 -2.64 19.51 3.34
CA SER A 126 -1.25 19.74 3.76
C SER A 126 -0.66 21.04 3.19
N VAL A 127 -0.98 21.38 1.94
CA VAL A 127 -0.57 22.66 1.30
C VAL A 127 -1.25 23.86 1.96
N LEU A 128 -2.57 23.78 2.20
CA LEU A 128 -3.34 24.87 2.80
C LEU A 128 -2.96 25.13 4.26
N ASP A 129 -2.59 24.07 4.98
CA ASP A 129 -2.09 24.14 6.36
C ASP A 129 -0.62 24.63 6.44
N GLY A 130 0.06 24.82 5.30
CA GLY A 130 1.44 25.31 5.24
C GLY A 130 2.50 24.25 5.59
N ASN A 131 2.13 22.97 5.56
CA ASN A 131 3.03 21.86 5.90
C ASN A 131 3.95 21.45 4.74
N ILE A 132 3.60 21.84 3.51
CA ILE A 132 4.39 21.50 2.33
C ILE A 132 4.30 22.58 1.25
N TRP A 133 5.45 22.90 0.68
CA TRP A 133 5.57 23.71 -0.53
C TRP A 133 6.80 23.23 -1.31
N LEU A 134 6.60 22.72 -2.53
CA LEU A 134 7.70 22.16 -3.34
C LEU A 134 8.56 23.28 -3.93
N ASN A 135 9.87 23.02 -4.10
CA ASN A 135 10.79 24.00 -4.67
C ASN A 135 10.42 24.34 -6.13
N SER A 136 9.95 23.35 -6.90
CA SER A 136 9.49 23.53 -8.27
C SER A 136 8.25 24.42 -8.39
N TRP A 137 7.51 24.65 -7.30
CA TRP A 137 6.33 25.50 -7.28
C TRP A 137 6.69 27.00 -7.16
N GLY A 138 7.96 27.34 -6.93
CA GLY A 138 8.43 28.71 -6.74
C GLY A 138 8.12 29.26 -5.36
N GLY A 139 7.97 30.58 -5.23
CA GLY A 139 7.67 31.22 -3.94
C GLY A 139 6.25 30.94 -3.47
N GLU A 140 6.08 30.61 -2.19
CA GLU A 140 4.77 30.34 -1.59
C GLU A 140 3.85 31.59 -1.64
N PRO A 141 2.67 31.50 -2.27
CA PRO A 141 1.70 32.59 -2.33
C PRO A 141 1.12 32.94 -0.96
N LYS A 142 0.61 34.17 -0.83
CA LYS A 142 0.00 34.64 0.42
C LYS A 142 -1.44 34.15 0.61
N THR A 143 -2.14 33.81 -0.47
CA THR A 143 -3.56 33.45 -0.40
C THR A 143 -3.79 31.97 -0.61
N ASN A 144 -4.76 31.40 0.11
CA ASN A 144 -5.16 29.99 -0.04
C ASN A 144 -5.68 29.68 -1.45
N LYS A 145 -6.26 30.66 -2.14
CA LYS A 145 -6.71 30.51 -3.52
C LYS A 145 -5.52 30.24 -4.45
N GLU A 146 -4.48 31.08 -4.38
CA GLU A 146 -3.28 30.91 -5.21
C GLU A 146 -2.53 29.62 -4.87
N LYS A 147 -2.42 29.26 -3.59
CA LYS A 147 -1.84 27.97 -3.16
C LYS A 147 -2.57 26.78 -3.78
N LYS A 148 -3.90 26.79 -3.72
CA LYS A 148 -4.75 25.76 -4.35
C LYS A 148 -4.54 25.71 -5.86
N ASP A 149 -4.48 26.86 -6.53
CA ASP A 149 -4.30 26.92 -7.98
C ASP A 149 -2.94 26.32 -8.42
N VAL A 150 -1.87 26.55 -7.66
CA VAL A 150 -0.55 25.94 -7.90
C VAL A 150 -0.60 24.43 -7.67
N PHE A 151 -1.17 23.99 -6.54
CA PHE A 151 -1.32 22.57 -6.23
C PHE A 151 -2.12 21.83 -7.31
N LEU A 152 -3.27 22.36 -7.75
CA LEU A 152 -4.12 21.70 -8.73
C LEU A 152 -3.42 21.53 -10.09
N LYS A 153 -2.65 22.56 -10.51
CA LYS A 153 -1.84 22.48 -11.73
C LYS A 153 -0.75 21.42 -11.65
N TRP A 154 -0.16 21.23 -10.47
CA TRP A 154 0.81 20.16 -10.26
C TRP A 154 0.14 18.79 -10.20
N PHE A 155 -0.93 18.64 -9.42
CA PHE A 155 -1.56 17.37 -9.13
C PHE A 155 -2.22 16.73 -10.36
N VAL A 156 -2.78 17.53 -11.27
CA VAL A 156 -3.41 17.03 -12.51
C VAL A 156 -2.41 16.38 -13.48
N GLU A 157 -1.13 16.76 -13.39
CA GLU A 157 -0.05 16.21 -14.22
C GLU A 157 0.56 14.93 -13.63
N LEU A 158 0.17 14.55 -12.41
CA LEU A 158 0.69 13.35 -11.76
C LEU A 158 0.00 12.08 -12.27
N PRO A 159 0.73 10.95 -12.36
CA PRO A 159 0.10 9.65 -12.50
C PRO A 159 -0.99 9.42 -11.44
N LYS A 160 -2.14 8.88 -11.87
CA LYS A 160 -3.23 8.53 -10.94
C LYS A 160 -2.76 7.51 -9.90
N LEU A 161 -3.31 7.61 -8.70
CA LEU A 161 -3.07 6.69 -7.60
C LEU A 161 -4.26 5.74 -7.46
N ILE A 162 -4.02 4.44 -7.66
CA ILE A 162 -5.05 3.41 -7.63
C ILE A 162 -5.05 2.75 -6.25
N PRO A 163 -6.17 2.79 -5.49
CA PRO A 163 -6.24 2.25 -4.15
C PRO A 163 -6.12 0.72 -4.12
N LEU A 164 -5.45 0.18 -3.10
CA LEU A 164 -5.25 -1.26 -2.90
C LEU A 164 -5.88 -1.76 -1.60
N ASN A 165 -5.42 -1.20 -0.48
CA ASN A 165 -5.93 -1.41 0.87
C ASN A 165 -5.69 -0.15 1.68
N SER A 166 -6.72 0.35 2.38
CA SER A 166 -6.61 1.53 3.23
C SER A 166 -5.91 2.67 2.47
N HIS A 167 -4.90 3.29 3.05
CA HIS A 167 -4.12 4.39 2.48
C HIS A 167 -2.94 3.90 1.60
N ARG A 168 -3.00 2.69 1.03
CA ARG A 168 -2.02 2.14 0.08
C ARG A 168 -2.50 2.35 -1.35
N PHE A 169 -1.62 2.89 -2.20
CA PHE A 169 -1.94 3.27 -3.57
C PHE A 169 -0.85 2.86 -4.55
N LEU A 170 -1.22 2.24 -5.66
CA LEU A 170 -0.35 2.01 -6.80
C LEU A 170 -0.25 3.28 -7.65
N ILE A 171 0.97 3.72 -7.97
CA ILE A 171 1.19 4.71 -9.03
C ILE A 171 0.82 4.06 -10.37
N SER A 172 -0.16 4.57 -11.10
CA SER A 172 -0.70 3.91 -12.30
C SER A 172 0.18 4.00 -13.55
N GLU A 173 1.04 5.02 -13.63
CA GLU A 173 1.84 5.32 -14.83
C GLU A 173 3.35 5.45 -14.52
N PRO A 174 4.23 5.01 -15.45
CA PRO A 174 3.92 4.30 -16.71
C PRO A 174 3.31 2.92 -16.44
N VAL A 175 2.49 2.36 -17.34
CA VAL A 175 1.81 1.08 -17.11
C VAL A 175 2.82 -0.07 -17.17
N THR A 176 3.53 -0.32 -16.06
CA THR A 176 4.56 -1.36 -15.95
C THR A 176 4.36 -2.23 -14.71
N SER A 177 5.09 -3.34 -14.65
CA SER A 177 5.09 -4.25 -13.50
C SER A 177 5.85 -3.72 -12.29
N ASP A 178 6.67 -2.68 -12.46
CA ASP A 178 7.57 -2.15 -11.43
C ASP A 178 7.06 -0.84 -10.82
N ASN A 179 5.76 -0.61 -10.86
CA ASN A 179 5.14 0.61 -10.36
C ASN A 179 5.15 0.67 -8.83
N LEU A 180 5.47 1.83 -8.28
CA LEU A 180 5.60 2.02 -6.83
C LEU A 180 4.23 1.98 -6.14
N ILE A 181 4.28 1.57 -4.88
CA ILE A 181 3.15 1.54 -3.96
C ILE A 181 3.44 2.59 -2.89
N LEU A 182 2.59 3.59 -2.81
CA LEU A 182 2.67 4.66 -1.82
C LEU A 182 1.73 4.38 -0.66
N SER A 183 2.18 4.71 0.55
CA SER A 183 1.31 4.87 1.71
C SER A 183 1.03 6.36 1.86
N VAL A 184 -0.16 6.85 1.50
CA VAL A 184 -0.46 8.29 1.38
C VAL A 184 -1.19 8.80 2.62
N GLN A 185 -0.47 9.55 3.46
CA GLN A 185 -0.98 10.17 4.69
C GLN A 185 -0.47 11.60 4.80
N GLY A 186 -0.91 12.49 3.90
CA GLY A 186 -0.45 13.88 3.85
C GLY A 186 1.06 13.96 3.63
N ILE A 187 1.76 14.78 4.43
CA ILE A 187 3.22 14.87 4.37
C ILE A 187 3.93 13.57 4.76
N ASN A 188 3.32 12.70 5.56
CA ASN A 188 3.90 11.43 6.01
C ASN A 188 3.81 10.33 4.93
N THR A 189 3.80 10.71 3.65
CA THR A 189 3.66 9.78 2.54
C THR A 189 4.99 9.06 2.27
N ILE A 190 4.97 7.73 2.23
CA ILE A 190 6.17 6.91 2.01
C ILE A 190 6.02 5.98 0.80
N ILE A 191 7.15 5.58 0.22
CA ILE A 191 7.19 4.43 -0.68
C ILE A 191 7.10 3.17 0.20
N TYR A 192 5.91 2.57 0.21
CA TYR A 192 5.62 1.39 1.01
C TYR A 192 6.06 0.09 0.32
N GLY A 193 6.01 0.08 -1.02
CA GLY A 193 6.48 -1.04 -1.83
C GLY A 193 7.08 -0.55 -3.14
N ARG A 194 8.17 -1.18 -3.58
CA ARG A 194 8.82 -0.85 -4.86
C ARG A 194 8.03 -1.40 -6.07
N ASN A 195 7.27 -2.46 -5.85
CA ASN A 195 6.34 -3.07 -6.79
C ASN A 195 5.30 -3.89 -6.02
N MET A 196 4.31 -4.46 -6.72
CA MET A 196 3.25 -5.28 -6.12
C MET A 196 3.80 -6.47 -5.29
N ARG A 197 4.87 -7.13 -5.74
CA ARG A 197 5.48 -8.25 -5.01
C ARG A 197 6.05 -7.78 -3.66
N HIS A 198 6.88 -6.73 -3.68
CA HIS A 198 7.45 -6.17 -2.46
C HIS A 198 6.34 -5.70 -1.51
N TYR A 199 5.30 -5.04 -2.04
CA TYR A 199 4.16 -4.61 -1.25
C TYR A 199 3.43 -5.76 -0.55
N LEU A 200 3.09 -6.83 -1.28
CA LEU A 200 2.35 -7.95 -0.68
C LEU A 200 3.17 -8.69 0.37
N LEU A 201 4.50 -8.73 0.22
CA LEU A 201 5.39 -9.26 1.26
C LEU A 201 5.32 -8.43 2.54
N SER A 202 5.33 -7.10 2.44
CA SER A 202 5.21 -6.19 3.60
C SER A 202 3.81 -6.21 4.21
N GLU A 203 2.77 -6.13 3.38
CA GLU A 203 1.39 -5.96 3.83
C GLU A 203 0.84 -7.24 4.51
N LEU A 204 1.32 -8.41 4.09
CA LEU A 204 0.85 -9.71 4.56
C LEU A 204 1.92 -10.49 5.34
N GLU A 205 3.00 -9.86 5.79
CA GLU A 205 4.17 -10.51 6.39
C GLU A 205 3.82 -11.49 7.52
N GLY A 206 2.88 -11.11 8.40
CA GLY A 206 2.40 -11.97 9.49
C GLY A 206 1.70 -13.23 8.97
N SER A 207 0.75 -13.09 8.04
CA SER A 207 0.03 -14.23 7.46
C SER A 207 0.92 -15.13 6.57
N LEU A 208 2.01 -14.57 6.04
CA LEU A 208 2.98 -15.30 5.24
C LEU A 208 4.01 -16.05 6.10
N GLY A 209 4.05 -15.78 7.41
CA GLY A 209 5.05 -16.34 8.32
C GLY A 209 6.45 -15.76 8.05
N LEU A 210 6.52 -14.48 7.73
CA LEU A 210 7.75 -13.73 7.45
C LEU A 210 8.21 -12.87 8.63
N LEU A 211 7.56 -13.00 9.77
CA LEU A 211 7.93 -12.39 11.05
C LEU A 211 8.51 -13.44 12.00
N LYS A 212 9.45 -13.01 12.84
CA LYS A 212 10.04 -13.75 13.97
C LYS A 212 9.80 -12.96 15.25
N TYR A 213 9.70 -13.66 16.38
CA TYR A 213 9.68 -13.02 17.68
C TYR A 213 11.09 -12.98 18.25
N VAL A 214 11.50 -11.79 18.66
CA VAL A 214 12.79 -11.55 19.30
C VAL A 214 12.51 -10.94 20.67
N TYR A 215 13.18 -11.47 21.69
CA TYR A 215 13.12 -10.92 23.03
C TYR A 215 14.15 -9.80 23.12
N ASP A 216 13.69 -8.61 23.53
CA ASP A 216 14.54 -7.48 23.84
C ASP A 216 14.86 -7.52 25.34
N ASP A 217 16.13 -7.79 25.66
CA ASP A 217 16.61 -7.87 27.05
C ASP A 217 16.59 -6.50 27.74
N ASP A 218 16.68 -5.38 26.99
CA ASP A 218 16.70 -4.03 27.54
C ASP A 218 15.29 -3.54 27.89
N GLU A 219 14.29 -3.87 27.05
CA GLU A 219 12.89 -3.52 27.30
C GLU A 219 12.11 -4.61 28.07
N GLU A 220 12.73 -5.78 28.29
CA GLU A 220 12.15 -6.98 28.90
C GLU A 220 10.85 -7.47 28.19
N VAL A 221 10.71 -7.19 26.90
CA VAL A 221 9.51 -7.50 26.11
C VAL A 221 9.84 -8.23 24.80
N TRP A 222 8.84 -8.94 24.25
CA TRP A 222 8.94 -9.58 22.95
C TRP A 222 8.47 -8.63 21.85
N HIS A 223 9.25 -8.51 20.78
CA HIS A 223 8.88 -7.77 19.58
C HIS A 223 8.79 -8.69 18.36
N GLU A 224 7.96 -8.27 17.42
CA GLU A 224 7.90 -8.85 16.09
C GLU A 224 8.96 -8.17 15.21
N GLU A 225 9.82 -8.97 14.61
CA GLU A 225 10.81 -8.52 13.64
C GLU A 225 10.63 -9.25 12.30
N PRO A 226 10.92 -8.62 11.16
CA PRO A 226 11.01 -9.33 9.90
C PRO A 226 12.08 -10.42 9.93
N THR A 227 11.80 -11.55 9.28
CA THR A 227 12.79 -12.61 9.04
C THR A 227 13.98 -12.09 8.25
N ASP A 228 15.14 -12.72 8.41
CA ASP A 228 16.37 -12.31 7.70
C ASP A 228 16.18 -12.32 6.17
N GLN A 229 15.36 -13.24 5.66
CA GLN A 229 14.99 -13.27 4.24
C GLN A 229 14.21 -12.01 3.83
N LEU A 230 13.21 -11.60 4.61
CA LEU A 230 12.41 -10.40 4.33
C LEU A 230 13.25 -9.13 4.48
N LEU A 231 14.11 -9.04 5.50
CA LEU A 231 15.07 -7.92 5.65
C LEU A 231 15.99 -7.77 4.43
N GLN A 232 16.51 -8.88 3.89
CA GLN A 232 17.34 -8.86 2.69
C GLN A 232 16.56 -8.37 1.47
N ILE A 233 15.30 -8.77 1.33
CA ILE A 233 14.41 -8.29 0.26
C ILE A 233 14.18 -6.79 0.40
N HIS A 234 13.76 -6.29 1.57
CA HIS A 234 13.57 -4.85 1.80
C HIS A 234 14.82 -4.06 1.43
N LYS A 235 15.98 -4.48 1.92
CA LYS A 235 17.26 -3.83 1.62
C LYS A 235 17.57 -3.83 0.13
N LYS A 236 17.35 -4.94 -0.58
CA LYS A 236 17.56 -5.02 -2.04
C LYS A 236 16.60 -4.07 -2.77
N GLU A 237 15.30 -4.16 -2.51
CA GLU A 237 14.27 -3.39 -3.21
C GLU A 237 14.41 -1.88 -2.97
N PHE A 238 14.67 -1.44 -1.74
CA PHE A 238 14.88 -0.03 -1.45
C PHE A 238 16.20 0.51 -2.04
N ASN A 239 17.25 -0.30 -2.14
CA ASN A 239 18.47 0.13 -2.82
C ASN A 239 18.27 0.39 -4.32
N LEU A 240 17.36 -0.36 -4.97
CA LEU A 240 17.03 -0.15 -6.38
C LEU A 240 16.28 1.17 -6.63
N LEU A 241 15.68 1.79 -5.60
CA LEU A 241 14.98 3.07 -5.74
C LEU A 241 15.90 4.26 -5.99
N LYS A 242 17.18 4.18 -5.57
CA LYS A 242 18.15 5.28 -5.71
C LYS A 242 18.28 5.75 -7.16
N SER A 243 18.32 4.79 -8.09
CA SER A 243 18.41 5.04 -9.53
C SER A 243 17.07 5.04 -10.26
N LYS A 244 15.95 4.84 -9.55
CA LYS A 244 14.64 4.76 -10.17
C LYS A 244 14.10 6.15 -10.46
N GLU A 245 13.59 6.32 -11.67
CA GLU A 245 12.75 7.46 -12.01
C GLU A 245 11.38 7.31 -11.37
N ILE A 246 10.87 8.39 -10.77
CA ILE A 246 9.55 8.41 -10.13
C ILE A 246 8.80 9.61 -10.70
N LEU A 247 8.08 9.36 -11.79
CA LEU A 247 7.43 10.40 -12.60
C LEU A 247 6.48 11.25 -11.74
N GLY A 248 6.72 12.56 -11.71
CA GLY A 248 5.93 13.55 -10.98
C GLY A 248 6.07 13.53 -9.45
N TRP A 249 6.21 12.35 -8.85
CA TRP A 249 6.18 12.17 -7.39
C TRP A 249 7.54 12.32 -6.70
N ARG A 250 8.67 12.27 -7.43
CA ARG A 250 10.01 12.23 -6.82
C ARG A 250 10.30 13.40 -5.89
N GLU A 251 10.00 14.63 -6.32
CA GLU A 251 10.29 15.83 -5.52
C GLU A 251 9.49 15.82 -4.22
N PHE A 252 8.18 15.57 -4.31
CA PHE A 252 7.31 15.45 -3.15
C PHE A 252 7.82 14.41 -2.15
N LEU A 253 8.11 13.20 -2.62
CA LEU A 253 8.59 12.10 -1.77
C LEU A 253 9.96 12.40 -1.15
N SER A 254 10.82 13.14 -1.86
CA SER A 254 12.13 13.54 -1.34
C SER A 254 12.03 14.71 -0.35
N SER A 255 11.04 15.58 -0.49
CA SER A 255 10.87 16.77 0.35
C SER A 255 10.32 16.50 1.75
N ASN A 256 9.74 15.32 1.97
CA ASN A 256 8.96 15.06 3.19
C ASN A 256 9.74 14.41 4.33
N GLY A 257 11.01 14.04 4.11
CA GLY A 257 11.90 13.49 5.14
C GLY A 257 11.60 12.06 5.59
N PHE A 258 10.75 11.31 4.87
CA PHE A 258 10.43 9.92 5.19
C PHE A 258 10.96 8.90 4.17
N ASN A 259 11.60 9.37 3.11
CA ASN A 259 12.06 8.54 1.98
C ASN A 259 13.57 8.71 1.73
N ASP A 260 14.38 8.72 2.79
CA ASP A 260 15.83 8.99 2.75
C ASP A 260 16.62 8.06 1.79
N TYR A 261 16.06 6.90 1.43
CA TYR A 261 16.64 6.00 0.44
C TYR A 261 16.52 6.50 -1.01
N LEU A 262 15.77 7.58 -1.27
CA LEU A 262 15.76 8.30 -2.55
C LEU A 262 17.00 9.19 -2.73
N GLU A 263 17.65 9.57 -1.63
CA GLU A 263 18.88 10.34 -1.67
C GLU A 263 20.05 9.41 -2.06
N VAL A 264 20.79 9.80 -3.10
CA VAL A 264 22.15 9.30 -3.27
C VAL A 264 22.95 9.94 -2.13
N LYS A 265 23.28 9.17 -1.08
CA LYS A 265 24.32 9.59 -0.13
C LYS A 265 25.65 9.69 -0.90
N ASN A 266 25.85 10.80 -1.60
CA ASN A 266 27.17 11.29 -1.91
C ASN A 266 27.79 11.67 -0.58
N LYS A 267 28.44 10.70 0.08
CA LYS A 267 29.50 11.05 1.02
C LYS A 267 30.63 11.64 0.18
N VAL A 268 30.52 12.93 -0.10
CA VAL A 268 31.68 13.80 -0.27
C VAL A 268 32.12 14.14 1.14
N ILE A 269 33.20 13.50 1.59
CA ILE A 269 34.49 14.08 2.04
C ILE A 269 35.44 12.89 2.15
#